data_AF-Q9ZN71-F1
#
_entry.id   AF-Q9ZN71-F1
#
_cell.length_a   1.000
_cell.length_b   1.000
_cell.length_c   1.000
_cell.angle_alpha   90.00
_cell.angle_beta   90.00
_cell.angle_gamma   90.00
#
_symmetry.space_group_name_H-M   'P 1'
#
loop_
_entity.id
_entity.type
_entity.pdbx_description
1 polymer ?
#
loop_
_entity_poly.entity_id
_entity_poly.type
_entity_poly.pdbx_seq_one_letter_code
_entity_poly.pdbx_strand_id
1 'polypeptide(L)'
;MLIGALAAGTITDWIGRRTVLVWCVLLFSAGSGVCALAGDPLPFGAGRFLAGLGLGGLMPICLTVVAEFAPPRRMALATGVLMTAYHAGGMAATGLGLELAPDHGWRWPFAAGVLPAIIAVPLLLRHLPESPGVLYARGRFEQARLTAERYGLPAPSAADAPAAGASGRLRAVRDLVAPGRALATLLLWAASFCGLLLVYGISTWLPQLMRPPGYGLSTSVALLMVINAGGIVGMPVAGRVADRFGAVRVATCWFLLTAAGLALLPPAPRSALTYAVVAFTGIWLFSASTM
;
A
#
# COMPACT_ATOMS: atom_id res chain seq x y z
N MET A 1 10.73 6.91 -1.93
CA MET A 1 9.96 5.64 -1.99
C MET A 1 10.79 4.51 -2.58
N LEU A 2 11.30 4.62 -3.81
CA LEU A 2 12.10 3.58 -4.48
C LEU A 2 13.23 3.00 -3.59
N ILE A 3 14.11 3.86 -3.07
CA ILE A 3 15.24 3.43 -2.22
C ILE A 3 14.75 2.67 -0.99
N GLY A 4 13.70 3.17 -0.33
CA GLY A 4 13.10 2.52 0.84
C GLY A 4 12.54 1.14 0.51
N ALA A 5 11.85 0.97 -0.62
CA ALA A 5 11.29 -0.31 -1.05
C ALA A 5 12.38 -1.35 -1.36
N LEU A 6 13.43 -0.95 -2.08
CA LEU A 6 14.55 -1.82 -2.44
C LEU A 6 15.39 -2.22 -1.21
N ALA A 7 15.62 -1.27 -0.29
CA ALA A 7 16.39 -1.50 0.93
C ALA A 7 15.61 -2.36 1.94
N ALA A 8 14.30 -2.13 2.08
CA ALA A 8 13.44 -2.79 3.06
C ALA A 8 13.54 -4.31 3.02
N GLY A 9 13.42 -4.94 1.85
CA GLY A 9 13.53 -6.40 1.73
C GLY A 9 14.88 -6.91 2.23
N THR A 10 15.96 -6.19 1.96
CA THR A 10 17.31 -6.54 2.44
C THR A 10 17.43 -6.47 3.94
N ILE A 11 16.97 -5.35 4.48
CA ILE A 11 17.12 -5.03 5.87
C ILE A 11 16.20 -5.96 6.70
N THR A 12 15.02 -6.32 6.21
CA THR A 12 14.12 -7.27 6.92
C THR A 12 14.69 -8.66 7.07
N ASP A 13 15.49 -9.12 6.10
CA ASP A 13 16.13 -10.42 6.20
C ASP A 13 17.19 -10.44 7.31
N TRP A 14 17.77 -9.29 7.64
CA TRP A 14 18.86 -9.16 8.62
C TRP A 14 18.35 -8.79 10.02
N ILE A 15 17.55 -7.73 10.12
CA ILE A 15 17.08 -7.16 11.39
C ILE A 15 15.63 -7.53 11.75
N GLY A 16 14.93 -8.22 10.85
CA GLY A 16 13.61 -8.80 11.09
C GLY A 16 12.45 -7.88 10.73
N ARG A 17 11.27 -8.45 10.49
CA ARG A 17 10.14 -7.79 9.80
C ARG A 17 9.55 -6.73 10.70
N ARG A 18 9.33 -7.09 11.96
CA ARG A 18 8.82 -6.21 13.01
C ARG A 18 9.71 -4.98 13.19
N THR A 19 11.03 -5.18 13.29
CA THR A 19 11.99 -4.10 13.55
C THR A 19 12.01 -3.08 12.41
N VAL A 20 12.08 -3.56 11.16
CA VAL A 20 12.08 -2.64 10.00
C VAL A 20 10.76 -1.90 9.86
N LEU A 21 9.64 -2.58 10.11
CA LEU A 21 8.32 -1.95 10.04
C LEU A 21 8.20 -0.80 11.06
N VAL A 22 8.72 -0.97 12.28
CA VAL A 22 8.83 0.11 13.27
C VAL A 22 9.70 1.26 12.76
N TRP A 23 10.88 0.97 12.20
CA TRP A 23 11.74 2.00 11.62
C TRP A 23 11.09 2.75 10.45
N CYS A 24 10.33 2.07 9.59
CA CYS A 24 9.58 2.69 8.52
C CYS A 24 8.57 3.70 9.04
N VAL A 25 7.82 3.36 10.09
CA VAL A 25 6.85 4.27 10.74
C VAL A 25 7.56 5.45 11.39
N LEU A 26 8.67 5.21 12.09
CA LEU A 26 9.47 6.26 12.73
C LEU A 26 10.06 7.23 11.70
N LEU A 27 10.66 6.73 10.61
CA LEU A 27 11.20 7.55 9.53
C LEU A 27 10.11 8.36 8.82
N PHE A 28 8.95 7.74 8.56
CA PHE A 28 7.79 8.44 8.03
C PHE A 28 7.37 9.60 8.93
N SER A 29 7.18 9.32 10.22
CA SER A 29 6.69 10.29 11.20
C SER A 29 7.70 11.41 11.46
N ALA A 30 8.99 11.08 11.54
CA ALA A 30 10.07 12.05 11.68
C ALA A 30 10.15 12.97 10.45
N GLY A 31 10.12 12.41 9.24
CA GLY A 31 10.10 13.19 8.00
C GLY A 31 8.87 14.10 7.89
N SER A 32 7.71 13.62 8.34
CA SER A 32 6.49 14.44 8.42
C SER A 32 6.61 15.57 9.44
N GLY A 33 7.21 15.31 10.62
CA GLY A 33 7.50 16.34 11.62
C GLY A 33 8.45 17.42 11.08
N VAL A 34 9.51 17.02 10.36
CA VAL A 34 10.41 17.96 9.67
C VAL A 34 9.65 18.82 8.65
N CYS A 35 8.73 18.23 7.88
CA CYS A 35 7.88 18.99 6.95
C CYS A 35 6.99 20.00 7.68
N ALA A 36 6.42 19.63 8.82
CA ALA A 36 5.54 20.50 9.60
C ALA A 36 6.28 21.73 10.14
N LEU A 37 7.55 21.57 10.52
CA LEU A 37 8.39 22.63 11.07
C LEU A 37 9.18 23.41 10.00
N ALA A 38 9.09 23.02 8.73
CA ALA A 38 9.91 23.63 7.69
C ALA A 38 9.54 25.11 7.44
N GLY A 39 10.55 25.96 7.52
CA GLY A 39 10.52 27.36 7.07
C GLY A 39 10.89 27.51 5.59
N ASP A 40 11.74 26.61 5.07
CA ASP A 40 12.36 26.72 3.76
C ASP A 40 12.15 25.46 2.88
N PRO A 41 12.31 25.56 1.55
CA PRO A 41 12.15 24.43 0.64
C PRO A 41 13.12 23.26 0.89
N LEU A 42 14.35 23.55 1.34
CA LEU A 42 15.37 22.53 1.58
C LEU A 42 15.02 21.58 2.75
N PRO A 43 14.74 22.06 3.99
CA PRO A 43 14.31 21.19 5.08
C PRO A 43 12.98 20.49 4.76
N PHE A 44 12.07 21.15 4.03
CA PHE A 44 10.85 20.51 3.56
C PHE A 44 11.14 19.35 2.60
N GLY A 45 12.04 19.54 1.63
CA GLY A 45 12.48 18.50 0.71
C GLY A 45 13.17 17.33 1.41
N ALA A 46 14.03 17.61 2.39
CA ALA A 46 14.67 16.59 3.23
C ALA A 46 13.64 15.79 4.04
N GLY A 47 12.65 16.47 4.64
CA GLY A 47 11.53 15.84 5.34
C GLY A 47 10.73 14.92 4.42
N ARG A 48 10.45 15.34 3.19
CA ARG A 48 9.77 14.51 2.17
C ARG A 48 10.60 13.30 1.76
N PHE A 49 11.90 13.46 1.61
CA PHE A 49 12.80 12.37 1.30
C PHE A 49 12.80 11.32 2.42
N LEU A 50 12.96 11.75 3.68
CA LEU A 50 12.89 10.87 4.85
C LEU A 50 11.54 10.17 4.97
N ALA A 51 10.44 10.91 4.81
CA ALA A 51 9.10 10.34 4.88
C ALA A 51 8.88 9.30 3.76
N GLY A 52 9.37 9.61 2.56
CA GLY A 52 9.33 8.72 1.41
C GLY A 52 10.23 7.49 1.53
N LEU A 53 11.32 7.54 2.30
CA LEU A 53 12.12 6.36 2.64
C LEU A 53 11.33 5.42 3.54
N GLY A 54 10.76 5.94 4.63
CA GLY A 54 9.95 5.16 5.56
C GLY A 54 8.74 4.52 4.88
N LEU A 55 7.95 5.31 4.16
CA LEU A 55 6.74 4.82 3.49
C LEU A 55 7.04 3.86 2.33
N GLY A 56 8.19 4.02 1.66
CA GLY A 56 8.64 3.13 0.60
C GLY A 56 8.88 1.69 1.07
N GLY A 57 9.43 1.52 2.27
CA GLY A 57 9.63 0.20 2.87
C GLY A 57 8.39 -0.37 3.55
N LEU A 58 7.49 0.49 4.03
CA LEU A 58 6.34 0.07 4.85
C LEU A 58 5.43 -0.93 4.13
N MET A 59 4.96 -0.59 2.92
CA MET A 59 4.01 -1.42 2.17
C MET A 59 4.53 -2.82 1.81
N PRO A 60 5.72 -2.98 1.20
CA PRO A 60 6.23 -4.32 0.87
C PRO A 60 6.43 -5.18 2.11
N ILE A 61 6.84 -4.62 3.25
CA ILE A 61 7.00 -5.38 4.50
C ILE A 61 5.64 -5.82 5.04
N CYS A 62 4.63 -4.94 5.03
CA CYS A 62 3.27 -5.32 5.43
C CYS A 62 2.72 -6.47 4.57
N LEU A 63 2.95 -6.41 3.24
CA LEU A 63 2.56 -7.49 2.32
C LEU A 63 3.31 -8.80 2.61
N THR A 64 4.62 -8.73 2.90
CA THR A 64 5.40 -9.91 3.32
C THR A 64 4.87 -10.50 4.62
N VAL A 65 4.56 -9.68 5.63
CA VAL A 65 3.97 -10.16 6.88
C VAL A 65 2.60 -10.82 6.62
N VAL A 66 1.75 -10.22 5.79
CA VAL A 66 0.49 -10.87 5.39
C VAL A 66 0.77 -12.21 4.72
N ALA A 67 1.74 -12.29 3.80
CA ALA A 67 2.09 -13.53 3.11
C ALA A 67 2.60 -14.63 4.04
N GLU A 68 3.28 -14.27 5.13
CA GLU A 68 3.84 -15.22 6.10
C GLU A 68 2.82 -15.72 7.14
N PHE A 69 1.77 -14.94 7.40
CA PHE A 69 0.78 -15.27 8.45
C PHE A 69 -0.61 -15.61 7.90
N ALA A 70 -0.95 -15.23 6.66
CA ALA A 70 -2.26 -15.50 6.09
C ALA A 70 -2.36 -16.95 5.59
N PRO A 71 -3.52 -17.62 5.81
CA PRO A 71 -3.73 -18.96 5.26
C PRO A 71 -3.78 -18.88 3.72
N PRO A 72 -3.20 -19.85 2.98
CA PRO A 72 -3.09 -19.79 1.51
C PRO A 72 -4.41 -19.56 0.78
N ARG A 73 -5.52 -20.08 1.32
CA ARG A 73 -6.88 -19.95 0.77
C ARG A 73 -7.53 -18.58 0.95
N ARG A 74 -6.97 -17.70 1.78
CA ARG A 74 -7.50 -16.36 2.07
C ARG A 74 -6.45 -15.27 1.86
N MET A 75 -5.42 -15.58 1.07
CA MET A 75 -4.30 -14.68 0.84
C MET A 75 -4.76 -13.37 0.19
N ALA A 76 -5.62 -13.46 -0.84
CA ALA A 76 -6.09 -12.27 -1.54
C ALA A 76 -7.02 -11.44 -0.64
N LEU A 77 -7.89 -12.09 0.17
CA LEU A 77 -8.67 -11.40 1.18
C LEU A 77 -7.80 -10.68 2.23
N ALA A 78 -6.78 -11.34 2.78
CA ALA A 78 -5.91 -10.74 3.79
C ALA A 78 -5.16 -9.53 3.22
N THR A 79 -4.66 -9.63 1.99
CA THR A 79 -4.06 -8.51 1.25
C THR A 79 -5.07 -7.39 1.01
N GLY A 80 -6.31 -7.70 0.60
CA GLY A 80 -7.37 -6.71 0.42
C GLY A 80 -7.73 -5.98 1.72
N VAL A 81 -7.81 -6.69 2.85
CA VAL A 81 -8.04 -6.06 4.17
C VAL A 81 -6.89 -5.12 4.53
N LEU A 82 -5.64 -5.52 4.27
CA LEU A 82 -4.49 -4.63 4.46
C LEU A 82 -4.57 -3.38 3.58
N MET A 83 -4.87 -3.54 2.29
CA MET A 83 -4.98 -2.43 1.33
C MET A 83 -6.16 -1.50 1.63
N THR A 84 -7.19 -1.99 2.33
CA THR A 84 -8.29 -1.14 2.84
C THR A 84 -7.75 -0.05 3.78
N ALA A 85 -6.76 -0.38 4.63
CA ALA A 85 -6.15 0.59 5.54
C ALA A 85 -5.38 1.70 4.79
N TYR A 86 -4.81 1.40 3.62
CA TYR A 86 -4.16 2.40 2.77
C TYR A 86 -5.17 3.46 2.30
N HIS A 87 -6.35 3.03 1.82
CA HIS A 87 -7.42 3.94 1.41
C HIS A 87 -8.05 4.70 2.59
N ALA A 88 -8.24 4.03 3.72
CA ALA A 88 -8.71 4.67 4.94
C ALA A 88 -7.75 5.80 5.38
N GLY A 89 -6.44 5.54 5.34
CA GLY A 89 -5.41 6.54 5.59
C GLY A 89 -5.45 7.69 4.59
N GLY A 90 -5.65 7.40 3.29
CA GLY A 90 -5.82 8.41 2.24
C GLY A 90 -7.03 9.31 2.48
N MET A 91 -8.18 8.75 2.88
CA MET A 91 -9.36 9.53 3.24
C MET A 91 -9.12 10.39 4.48
N ALA A 92 -8.49 9.83 5.52
CA ALA A 92 -8.17 10.57 6.73
C ALA A 92 -7.22 11.75 6.43
N ALA A 93 -6.18 11.52 5.63
CA ALA A 93 -5.25 12.57 5.21
C ALA A 93 -5.94 13.65 4.36
N THR A 94 -6.83 13.25 3.45
CA THR A 94 -7.63 14.19 2.64
C THR A 94 -8.57 15.01 3.52
N GLY A 95 -9.25 14.39 4.49
CA GLY A 95 -10.12 15.06 5.46
C GLY A 95 -9.37 16.07 6.30
N LEU A 96 -8.23 15.68 6.88
CA LEU A 96 -7.35 16.58 7.63
C LEU A 96 -6.87 17.75 6.76
N GLY A 97 -6.56 17.50 5.48
CA GLY A 97 -6.20 18.55 4.54
C GLY A 97 -7.34 19.53 4.25
N LEU A 98 -8.57 19.03 4.09
CA LEU A 98 -9.75 19.86 3.83
C LEU A 98 -10.17 20.69 5.03
N GLU A 99 -10.05 20.14 6.24
CA GLU A 99 -10.50 20.80 7.47
C GLU A 99 -9.45 21.75 8.03
N LEU A 100 -8.18 21.32 8.09
CA LEU A 100 -7.13 22.09 8.78
C LEU A 100 -6.39 23.05 7.86
N ALA A 101 -6.20 22.73 6.57
CA ALA A 101 -5.37 23.56 5.71
C ALA A 101 -5.94 24.96 5.43
N PRO A 102 -7.27 25.17 5.25
CA PRO A 102 -7.83 26.50 5.01
C PRO A 102 -7.63 27.47 6.17
N ASP A 103 -7.92 27.03 7.40
CA ASP A 103 -7.98 27.91 8.58
C ASP A 103 -6.70 27.91 9.41
N HIS A 104 -5.92 26.82 9.37
CA HIS A 104 -4.71 26.65 10.19
C HIS A 104 -3.43 26.48 9.37
N GLY A 105 -3.55 26.34 8.04
CA GLY A 105 -2.44 26.21 7.12
C GLY A 105 -1.96 24.78 6.91
N TRP A 106 -1.17 24.58 5.85
CA TRP A 106 -0.74 23.27 5.35
C TRP A 106 0.17 22.47 6.30
N ARG A 107 0.71 23.09 7.36
CA ARG A 107 1.64 22.44 8.30
C ARG A 107 0.95 21.40 9.19
N TRP A 108 -0.32 21.62 9.54
CA TRP A 108 -1.06 20.74 10.46
C TRP A 108 -1.31 19.32 9.92
N PRO A 109 -1.67 19.14 8.64
CA PRO A 109 -1.68 17.81 8.04
C PRO A 109 -0.35 17.05 8.17
N PHE A 110 0.81 17.74 8.10
CA PHE A 110 2.11 17.11 8.33
C PHE A 110 2.38 16.83 9.81
N ALA A 111 1.93 17.71 10.71
CA ALA A 111 2.02 17.46 12.15
C ALA A 111 1.21 16.22 12.56
N ALA A 112 0.02 16.02 11.98
CA ALA A 112 -0.77 14.80 12.19
C ALA A 112 -0.03 13.53 11.73
N GLY A 113 0.85 13.64 10.73
CA GLY A 113 1.74 12.56 10.30
C GLY A 113 2.78 12.11 11.34
N VAL A 114 2.91 12.80 12.48
CA VAL A 114 3.72 12.37 13.64
C VAL A 114 2.98 11.34 14.51
N LEU A 115 1.64 11.36 14.50
CA LEU A 115 0.80 10.48 15.33
C LEU A 115 1.08 8.97 15.14
N PRO A 116 1.37 8.45 13.93
CA PRO A 116 1.73 7.05 13.75
C PRO A 116 2.94 6.60 14.60
N ALA A 117 3.94 7.46 14.84
CA ALA A 117 5.03 7.12 15.74
C ALA A 117 4.56 6.97 17.20
N ILE A 118 3.57 7.75 17.63
CA ILE A 118 3.05 7.71 19.00
C ILE A 118 2.07 6.55 19.20
N ILE A 119 1.27 6.24 18.18
CA ILE A 119 0.19 5.25 18.29
C ILE A 119 0.61 3.90 17.70
N ALA A 120 1.05 3.88 16.44
CA ALA A 120 1.33 2.62 15.76
C ALA A 120 2.59 1.94 16.30
N VAL A 121 3.67 2.67 16.63
CA VAL A 121 4.91 2.04 17.12
C VAL A 121 4.69 1.24 18.42
N PRO A 122 4.04 1.77 19.48
CA PRO A 122 3.73 0.96 20.66
C PRO A 122 2.85 -0.25 20.34
N LEU A 123 1.87 -0.10 19.45
CA LEU A 123 0.99 -1.21 19.05
C LEU A 123 1.76 -2.29 18.30
N LEU A 124 2.64 -1.91 17.38
CA LEU A 124 3.51 -2.82 16.63
C LEU A 124 4.46 -3.56 17.57
N LEU A 125 5.08 -2.85 18.52
CA LEU A 125 5.97 -3.47 19.51
C LEU A 125 5.24 -4.43 20.47
N ARG A 126 3.95 -4.23 20.71
CA ARG A 126 3.17 -5.11 21.59
C ARG A 126 2.55 -6.29 20.86
N HIS A 127 2.03 -6.09 19.66
CA HIS A 127 1.14 -7.06 19.00
C HIS A 127 1.77 -7.74 17.79
N LEU A 128 2.76 -7.13 17.13
CA LEU A 128 3.37 -7.72 15.94
C LEU A 128 4.44 -8.75 16.37
N PRO A 129 4.23 -10.06 16.13
CA PRO A 129 5.28 -11.06 16.31
C PRO A 129 6.37 -10.88 15.23
N GLU A 130 7.53 -11.49 15.47
CA GLU A 130 8.52 -11.71 14.40
C GLU A 130 8.11 -12.95 13.58
N SER A 131 8.42 -13.00 12.28
CA SER A 131 8.00 -14.17 11.50
C SER A 131 8.74 -15.44 11.90
N PRO A 132 8.06 -16.60 11.87
CA PRO A 132 8.68 -17.89 12.09
C PRO A 132 9.91 -18.13 11.21
N GLY A 133 9.85 -17.79 9.92
CA GLY A 133 10.97 -17.97 8.99
C GLY A 133 12.23 -17.15 9.36
N VAL A 134 12.08 -15.88 9.76
CA VAL A 134 13.22 -15.08 10.24
C VAL A 134 13.74 -15.57 11.59
N LEU A 135 12.85 -15.99 12.50
CA LEU A 135 13.28 -16.56 13.79
C LEU A 135 14.08 -17.85 13.57
N TYR A 136 13.64 -18.70 12.65
CA TYR A 136 14.32 -19.93 12.27
C TYR A 136 15.70 -19.65 11.66
N ALA A 137 15.79 -18.72 10.70
CA ALA A 137 17.04 -18.32 10.07
C ALA A 137 18.08 -17.75 11.05
N ARG A 138 17.62 -17.20 12.18
CA ARG A 138 18.46 -16.67 13.26
C ARG A 138 18.84 -17.70 14.32
N GLY A 139 18.49 -18.97 14.12
CA GLY A 139 18.73 -20.04 15.08
C GLY A 139 17.81 -20.00 16.30
N ARG A 140 16.76 -19.18 16.30
CA ARG A 140 15.77 -19.09 17.39
C ARG A 140 14.65 -20.09 17.20
N PHE A 141 15.00 -21.37 17.09
CA PHE A 141 14.09 -22.44 16.69
C PHE A 141 12.86 -22.57 17.58
N GLU A 142 13.03 -22.48 18.90
CA GLU A 142 11.91 -22.61 19.84
C GLU A 142 10.92 -21.45 19.73
N GLN A 143 11.41 -20.21 19.58
CA GLN A 143 10.55 -19.05 19.36
C GLN A 143 9.82 -19.14 18.01
N ALA A 144 10.49 -19.65 16.98
CA ALA A 144 9.89 -19.88 15.67
C ALA A 144 8.73 -20.89 15.76
N ARG A 145 8.94 -22.02 16.46
CA ARG A 145 7.94 -23.06 16.70
C ARG A 145 6.73 -22.53 17.46
N LEU A 146 6.95 -21.87 18.60
CA LEU A 146 5.88 -21.29 19.42
C LEU A 146 5.07 -20.24 18.65
N THR A 147 5.74 -19.43 17.81
CA THR A 147 5.05 -18.45 16.97
C THR A 147 4.21 -19.15 15.89
N ALA A 148 4.76 -20.15 15.20
CA ALA A 148 4.01 -20.92 14.20
C ALA A 148 2.77 -21.59 14.81
N GLU A 149 2.92 -22.24 15.97
CA GLU A 149 1.81 -22.88 16.70
C GLU A 149 0.72 -21.87 17.08
N ARG A 150 1.11 -20.70 17.61
CA ARG A 150 0.16 -19.63 18.01
C ARG A 150 -0.71 -19.14 16.85
N TYR A 151 -0.17 -19.12 15.62
CA TYR A 151 -0.87 -18.65 14.43
C TYR A 151 -1.39 -19.79 13.53
N GLY A 152 -1.27 -21.06 13.97
CA GLY A 152 -1.71 -22.22 13.20
C GLY A 152 -0.95 -22.42 11.88
N LEU A 153 0.31 -22.01 11.84
CA LEU A 153 1.19 -22.14 10.69
C LEU A 153 1.93 -23.49 10.71
N PRO A 154 2.37 -24.01 9.56
CA PRO A 154 3.25 -25.18 9.50
C PRO A 154 4.53 -24.98 10.33
N ALA A 155 5.11 -26.09 10.80
CA ALA A 155 6.37 -26.05 11.52
C ALA A 155 7.46 -25.42 10.63
N PRO A 156 8.18 -24.39 11.11
CA PRO A 156 9.15 -23.68 10.29
C PRO A 156 10.33 -24.58 9.94
N SER A 157 10.79 -24.47 8.69
CA SER A 157 11.89 -25.26 8.12
C SER A 157 12.97 -24.38 7.51
N ALA A 158 14.10 -24.97 7.14
CA ALA A 158 15.17 -24.26 6.43
C ALA A 158 14.71 -23.69 5.07
N ALA A 159 13.64 -24.24 4.46
CA ALA A 159 13.07 -23.71 3.23
C ALA A 159 12.32 -22.38 3.43
N ASP A 160 11.87 -22.12 4.66
CA ASP A 160 11.14 -20.90 5.04
C ASP A 160 12.08 -19.76 5.48
N ALA A 161 13.39 -20.05 5.60
CA ALA A 161 14.40 -19.05 5.91
C ALA A 161 14.56 -18.08 4.72
N PRO A 162 14.72 -16.77 4.95
CA PRO A 162 15.00 -15.82 3.89
C PRO A 162 16.22 -16.24 3.06
N ALA A 163 16.18 -16.00 1.74
CA ALA A 163 17.26 -16.35 0.83
C ALA A 163 18.61 -15.83 1.36
N ALA A 164 19.62 -16.71 1.38
CA ALA A 164 20.92 -16.51 2.03
C ALA A 164 21.74 -15.32 1.46
N GLY A 165 21.41 -14.11 1.87
CA GLY A 165 22.17 -12.90 1.57
C GLY A 165 22.06 -12.41 0.12
N ALA A 166 22.99 -11.51 -0.26
CA ALA A 166 22.95 -10.79 -1.54
C ALA A 166 23.02 -11.72 -2.76
N SER A 167 23.77 -12.83 -2.68
CA SER A 167 23.93 -13.81 -3.78
C SER A 167 22.64 -14.59 -4.05
N GLY A 168 21.93 -15.02 -2.99
CA GLY A 168 20.62 -15.66 -3.10
C GLY A 168 19.57 -14.75 -3.75
N ARG A 169 19.61 -13.45 -3.41
CA ARG A 169 18.68 -12.46 -3.99
C ARG A 169 18.98 -12.15 -5.45
N LEU A 170 20.26 -12.03 -5.82
CA LEU A 170 20.64 -11.82 -7.22
C LEU A 170 20.18 -13.00 -8.10
N ARG A 171 20.29 -14.22 -7.57
CA ARG A 171 19.75 -15.43 -8.23
C ARG A 171 18.23 -15.36 -8.36
N ALA A 172 17.51 -15.02 -7.28
CA ALA A 172 16.05 -14.89 -7.32
C ALA A 172 15.57 -13.83 -8.35
N VAL A 173 16.26 -12.68 -8.43
CA VAL A 173 15.95 -11.65 -9.44
C VAL A 173 16.23 -12.15 -10.85
N ARG A 174 17.36 -12.85 -11.06
CA ARG A 174 17.69 -13.45 -12.36
C ARG A 174 16.68 -14.53 -12.77
N ASP A 175 16.16 -15.30 -11.82
CA ASP A 175 15.16 -16.35 -12.06
C ASP A 175 13.82 -15.78 -12.55
N LEU A 176 13.51 -14.51 -12.26
CA LEU A 176 12.32 -13.83 -12.79
C LEU A 176 12.38 -13.65 -14.31
N VAL A 177 13.57 -13.45 -14.87
CA VAL A 177 13.78 -13.25 -16.33
C VAL A 177 14.34 -14.50 -17.01
N ALA A 178 14.34 -15.64 -16.33
CA ALA A 178 14.80 -16.89 -16.89
C ALA A 178 13.91 -17.35 -18.08
N PRO A 179 14.48 -18.13 -19.02
CA PRO A 179 13.75 -18.72 -20.13
C PRO A 179 12.51 -19.48 -19.63
N GLY A 180 11.34 -19.21 -20.20
CA GLY A 180 10.05 -19.78 -19.77
C GLY A 180 9.24 -18.92 -18.79
N ARG A 181 9.84 -17.92 -18.12
CA ARG A 181 9.14 -16.96 -17.24
C ARG A 181 9.25 -15.51 -17.67
N ALA A 182 10.21 -15.18 -18.54
CA ALA A 182 10.48 -13.81 -18.98
C ALA A 182 9.25 -13.07 -19.52
N LEU A 183 8.44 -13.71 -20.37
CA LEU A 183 7.23 -13.07 -20.92
C LEU A 183 6.20 -12.77 -19.82
N ALA A 184 5.97 -13.71 -18.91
CA ALA A 184 5.04 -13.51 -17.79
C ALA A 184 5.51 -12.37 -16.87
N THR A 185 6.81 -12.30 -16.59
CA THR A 185 7.41 -11.21 -15.80
C THR A 185 7.28 -9.86 -16.49
N LEU A 186 7.56 -9.77 -17.79
CA LEU A 186 7.41 -8.53 -18.56
C LEU A 186 5.95 -8.07 -18.61
N LEU A 187 5.00 -9.00 -18.84
CA LEU A 187 3.57 -8.70 -18.82
C LEU A 187 3.12 -8.21 -17.43
N LEU A 188 3.63 -8.82 -16.35
CA LEU A 188 3.32 -8.40 -14.99
C LEU A 188 3.88 -7.01 -14.67
N TRP A 189 5.09 -6.69 -15.14
CA TRP A 189 5.68 -5.34 -14.99
C TRP A 189 4.90 -4.30 -15.79
N ALA A 190 4.53 -4.61 -17.03
CA ALA A 190 3.70 -3.72 -17.84
C ALA A 190 2.32 -3.49 -17.21
N ALA A 191 1.68 -4.54 -16.71
CA ALA A 191 0.41 -4.46 -16.00
C ALA A 191 0.53 -3.63 -14.70
N SER A 192 1.57 -3.88 -13.90
CA SER A 192 1.86 -3.10 -12.68
C SER A 192 2.12 -1.63 -13.00
N PHE A 193 2.89 -1.34 -14.05
CA PHE A 193 3.15 0.03 -14.50
C PHE A 193 1.86 0.74 -14.91
N CYS A 194 1.02 0.09 -15.74
CA CYS A 194 -0.26 0.66 -16.16
C CYS A 194 -1.21 0.84 -14.97
N GLY A 195 -1.28 -0.12 -14.06
CA GLY A 195 -2.11 -0.05 -12.86
C GLY A 195 -1.68 1.07 -11.92
N LEU A 196 -0.37 1.21 -11.64
CA LEU A 196 0.17 2.31 -10.84
C LEU A 196 -0.04 3.66 -11.53
N LEU A 197 0.22 3.75 -12.84
CA LEU A 197 -0.03 4.96 -13.61
C LEU A 197 -1.50 5.40 -13.52
N LEU A 198 -2.43 4.45 -13.62
CA LEU A 198 -3.85 4.73 -13.51
C LEU A 198 -4.24 5.17 -12.08
N VAL A 199 -3.76 4.46 -11.05
CA VAL A 199 -4.01 4.79 -9.64
C VAL A 199 -3.46 6.16 -9.27
N TYR A 200 -2.18 6.42 -9.56
CA TYR A 200 -1.54 7.71 -9.25
C TYR A 200 -2.04 8.83 -10.16
N GLY A 201 -2.26 8.55 -11.44
CA GLY A 201 -2.77 9.52 -12.41
C GLY A 201 -4.16 10.02 -12.02
N ILE A 202 -5.08 9.10 -11.70
CA ILE A 202 -6.40 9.48 -11.22
C ILE A 202 -6.28 10.16 -9.85
N SER A 203 -5.57 9.59 -8.87
CA SER A 203 -5.54 10.19 -7.53
C SER A 203 -4.90 11.59 -7.48
N THR A 204 -3.91 11.85 -8.34
CA THR A 204 -3.17 13.12 -8.38
C THR A 204 -3.85 14.16 -9.25
N TRP A 205 -4.34 13.75 -10.42
CA TRP A 205 -4.86 14.68 -11.43
C TRP A 205 -6.38 14.72 -11.51
N LEU A 206 -7.13 13.79 -10.90
CA LEU A 206 -8.60 13.83 -10.91
C LEU A 206 -9.14 15.20 -10.47
N PRO A 207 -8.67 15.84 -9.38
CA PRO A 207 -9.19 17.16 -9.01
C PRO A 207 -8.86 18.26 -10.02
N GLN A 208 -7.77 18.10 -10.79
CA GLN A 208 -7.38 19.03 -11.85
C GLN A 208 -8.20 18.77 -13.13
N LEU A 209 -8.44 17.52 -13.49
CA LEU A 209 -9.23 17.10 -14.64
C LEU A 209 -10.72 17.46 -14.49
N MET A 210 -11.23 17.51 -13.27
CA MET A 210 -12.62 17.88 -12.99
C MET A 210 -12.85 19.40 -12.96
N ARG A 211 -11.81 20.24 -12.86
CA ARG A 211 -11.97 21.70 -12.84
C ARG A 211 -12.44 22.30 -14.17
N PRO A 212 -11.84 21.99 -15.34
CA PRO A 212 -12.28 22.51 -16.64
C PRO A 212 -13.77 22.30 -16.97
N PRO A 213 -14.38 21.12 -16.69
CA PRO A 213 -15.82 20.94 -16.88
C PRO A 213 -16.72 21.69 -15.87
N GLY A 214 -16.15 22.53 -15.00
CA GLY A 214 -16.90 23.42 -14.11
C GLY A 214 -17.13 22.90 -12.69
N TYR A 215 -16.43 21.84 -12.26
CA TYR A 215 -16.52 21.39 -10.86
C TYR A 215 -15.74 22.35 -9.96
N GLY A 216 -16.38 22.76 -8.86
CA GLY A 216 -15.74 23.58 -7.82
C GLY A 216 -14.60 22.82 -7.12
N LEU A 217 -13.66 23.55 -6.51
CA LEU A 217 -12.51 22.96 -5.82
C LEU A 217 -12.93 21.94 -4.74
N SER A 218 -13.93 22.29 -3.92
CA SER A 218 -14.45 21.41 -2.87
C SER A 218 -15.09 20.14 -3.44
N THR A 219 -15.88 20.25 -4.51
CA THR A 219 -16.50 19.10 -5.20
C THR A 219 -15.44 18.17 -5.79
N SER A 220 -14.41 18.73 -6.42
CA SER A 220 -13.30 17.98 -7.02
C SER A 220 -12.48 17.20 -5.98
N VAL A 221 -12.28 17.76 -4.78
CA VAL A 221 -11.62 17.03 -3.68
C VAL A 221 -12.57 16.02 -3.02
N ALA A 222 -13.87 16.31 -2.93
CA ALA A 222 -14.86 15.36 -2.42
C ALA A 222 -14.96 14.09 -3.30
N LEU A 223 -14.76 14.20 -4.62
CA LEU A 223 -14.66 13.03 -5.51
C LEU A 223 -13.46 12.12 -5.16
N LEU A 224 -12.37 12.67 -4.62
CA LEU A 224 -11.25 11.87 -4.11
C LEU A 224 -11.63 11.11 -2.82
N MET A 225 -12.50 11.65 -1.99
CA MET A 225 -13.06 10.89 -0.86
C MET A 225 -13.95 9.76 -1.36
N VAL A 226 -14.80 10.02 -2.36
CA VAL A 226 -15.70 9.02 -2.95
C VAL A 226 -14.93 7.87 -3.60
N ILE A 227 -13.86 8.17 -4.34
CA ILE A 227 -13.06 7.12 -4.99
C ILE A 227 -12.35 6.24 -3.94
N ASN A 228 -11.83 6.84 -2.86
CA ASN A 228 -11.20 6.07 -1.77
C ASN A 228 -12.23 5.26 -0.96
N ALA A 229 -13.45 5.78 -0.76
CA ALA A 229 -14.54 5.01 -0.16
C ALA A 229 -14.88 3.78 -1.02
N GLY A 230 -14.87 3.95 -2.34
CA GLY A 230 -14.93 2.84 -3.29
C GLY A 230 -13.79 1.83 -3.08
N GLY A 231 -12.55 2.29 -2.92
CA GLY A 231 -11.41 1.42 -2.57
C GLY A 231 -11.60 0.65 -1.27
N ILE A 232 -12.13 1.27 -0.21
CA ILE A 232 -12.36 0.63 1.09
C ILE A 232 -13.36 -0.52 1.00
N VAL A 233 -14.45 -0.32 0.26
CA VAL A 233 -15.45 -1.37 0.05
C VAL A 233 -14.96 -2.41 -0.97
N GLY A 234 -14.26 -1.94 -2.01
CA GLY A 234 -13.78 -2.76 -3.10
C GLY A 234 -12.75 -3.78 -2.64
N MET A 235 -11.73 -3.38 -1.89
CA MET A 235 -10.60 -4.26 -1.54
C MET A 235 -10.98 -5.59 -0.86
N PRO A 236 -11.86 -5.62 0.17
CA PRO A 236 -12.25 -6.88 0.80
C PRO A 236 -13.22 -7.71 -0.04
N VAL A 237 -14.09 -7.07 -0.81
CA VAL A 237 -14.97 -7.77 -1.77
C VAL A 237 -14.09 -8.43 -2.84
N ALA A 238 -13.11 -7.67 -3.30
CA ALA A 238 -12.21 -8.06 -4.32
C ALA A 238 -11.37 -9.26 -3.93
N GLY A 239 -10.68 -9.18 -2.79
CA GLY A 239 -9.89 -10.28 -2.28
C GLY A 239 -10.70 -11.58 -2.15
N ARG A 240 -11.95 -11.52 -1.67
CA ARG A 240 -12.84 -12.70 -1.60
C ARG A 240 -13.16 -13.29 -2.97
N VAL A 241 -13.45 -12.44 -3.95
CA VAL A 241 -13.77 -12.87 -5.32
C VAL A 241 -12.54 -13.48 -5.98
N ALA A 242 -11.35 -12.90 -5.78
CA ALA A 242 -10.10 -13.43 -6.31
C ALA A 242 -9.68 -14.76 -5.67
N ASP A 243 -9.87 -14.93 -4.36
CA ASP A 243 -9.65 -16.22 -3.69
C ASP A 243 -10.52 -17.34 -4.29
N ARG A 244 -11.71 -17.01 -4.85
CA ARG A 244 -12.64 -17.98 -5.44
C ARG A 244 -12.46 -18.21 -6.95
N PHE A 245 -12.23 -17.14 -7.72
CA PHE A 245 -12.24 -17.20 -9.19
C PHE A 245 -10.85 -16.99 -9.82
N GLY A 246 -9.84 -16.70 -9.01
CA GLY A 246 -8.45 -16.47 -9.41
C GLY A 246 -8.16 -14.99 -9.72
N ALA A 247 -7.03 -14.50 -9.20
CA ALA A 247 -6.63 -13.09 -9.26
C ALA A 247 -6.58 -12.51 -10.69
N VAL A 248 -5.97 -13.22 -11.64
CA VAL A 248 -5.77 -12.72 -13.02
C VAL A 248 -7.11 -12.42 -13.71
N ARG A 249 -8.06 -13.36 -13.67
CA ARG A 249 -9.37 -13.19 -14.31
C ARG A 249 -10.13 -12.02 -13.71
N VAL A 250 -10.11 -11.92 -12.39
CA VAL A 250 -10.81 -10.87 -11.63
C VAL A 250 -10.20 -9.50 -11.90
N ALA A 251 -8.87 -9.38 -11.91
CA ALA A 251 -8.16 -8.15 -12.25
C ALA A 251 -8.46 -7.69 -13.68
N THR A 252 -8.46 -8.59 -14.67
CA THR A 252 -8.81 -8.25 -16.06
C THR A 252 -10.23 -7.70 -16.15
N CYS A 253 -11.21 -8.36 -15.53
CA CYS A 253 -12.60 -7.87 -15.53
C CYS A 253 -12.72 -6.46 -14.92
N TRP A 254 -12.02 -6.18 -13.82
CA TRP A 254 -12.09 -4.84 -13.21
C TRP A 254 -11.33 -3.76 -13.97
N PHE A 255 -10.21 -4.07 -14.63
CA PHE A 255 -9.60 -3.09 -15.52
C PHE A 255 -10.54 -2.70 -16.67
N LEU A 256 -11.26 -3.68 -17.24
CA LEU A 256 -12.27 -3.41 -18.28
C LEU A 256 -13.45 -2.58 -17.75
N LEU A 257 -13.94 -2.91 -16.54
CA LEU A 257 -15.02 -2.15 -15.91
C LEU A 257 -14.57 -0.72 -15.53
N THR A 258 -13.32 -0.54 -15.10
CA THR A 258 -12.74 0.78 -14.82
C THR A 258 -12.69 1.63 -16.10
N ALA A 259 -12.25 1.04 -17.21
CA ALA A 259 -12.22 1.72 -18.51
C ALA A 259 -13.64 2.12 -18.98
N ALA A 260 -14.61 1.22 -18.84
CA ALA A 260 -16.01 1.50 -19.16
C ALA A 260 -16.60 2.60 -18.24
N GLY A 261 -16.33 2.55 -16.94
CA GLY A 261 -16.77 3.57 -15.97
C GLY A 261 -16.23 4.96 -16.30
N LEU A 262 -14.95 5.05 -16.69
CA LEU A 262 -14.34 6.31 -17.11
C LEU A 262 -14.95 6.84 -18.42
N ALA A 263 -15.28 5.96 -19.38
CA ALA A 263 -15.92 6.35 -20.63
C ALA A 263 -17.36 6.84 -20.44
N LEU A 264 -18.03 6.39 -19.38
CA LEU A 264 -19.42 6.74 -19.05
C LEU A 264 -19.53 7.96 -18.12
N LEU A 265 -18.43 8.66 -17.82
CA LEU A 265 -18.44 9.78 -16.90
C LEU A 265 -19.32 10.93 -17.45
N PRO A 266 -20.40 11.33 -16.76
CA PRO A 266 -21.29 12.37 -17.26
C PRO A 266 -20.58 13.74 -17.31
N PRO A 267 -20.86 14.59 -18.32
CA PRO A 267 -20.32 15.94 -18.38
C PRO A 267 -20.88 16.87 -17.28
N ALA A 268 -21.95 16.47 -16.59
CA ALA A 268 -22.67 17.33 -15.64
C ALA A 268 -22.12 17.23 -14.19
N PRO A 269 -21.74 18.35 -13.56
CA PRO A 269 -20.96 18.36 -12.31
C PRO A 269 -21.68 18.02 -11.01
N ARG A 270 -23.00 17.76 -11.04
CA ARG A 270 -23.83 17.61 -9.83
C ARG A 270 -24.89 16.52 -9.94
N SER A 271 -24.64 15.49 -10.73
CA SER A 271 -25.56 14.35 -10.79
C SER A 271 -25.16 13.29 -9.75
N ALA A 272 -26.15 12.71 -9.05
CA ALA A 272 -25.93 11.53 -8.20
C ALA A 272 -25.27 10.38 -8.99
N LEU A 273 -25.52 10.35 -10.31
CA LEU A 273 -24.89 9.45 -11.25
C LEU A 273 -23.37 9.63 -11.33
N THR A 274 -22.84 10.86 -11.35
CA THR A 274 -21.39 11.12 -11.34
C THR A 274 -20.72 10.53 -10.10
N TYR A 275 -21.31 10.74 -8.91
CA TYR A 275 -20.79 10.18 -7.67
C TYR A 275 -20.84 8.65 -7.65
N ALA A 276 -21.94 8.06 -8.14
CA ALA A 276 -22.07 6.61 -8.26
C ALA A 276 -21.01 6.03 -9.21
N VAL A 277 -20.85 6.61 -10.41
CA VAL A 277 -19.84 6.17 -11.38
C VAL A 277 -18.43 6.28 -10.80
N VAL A 278 -18.10 7.37 -10.11
CA VAL A 278 -16.78 7.54 -9.46
C VAL A 278 -16.58 6.52 -8.33
N ALA A 279 -17.62 6.25 -7.52
CA ALA A 279 -17.54 5.25 -6.46
C ALA A 279 -17.29 3.84 -7.01
N PHE A 280 -18.05 3.43 -8.04
CA PHE A 280 -17.87 2.13 -8.69
C PHE A 280 -16.54 2.03 -9.42
N THR A 281 -16.12 3.09 -10.11
CA THR A 281 -14.80 3.14 -10.74
C THR A 281 -13.69 3.01 -9.70
N GLY A 282 -13.83 3.62 -8.53
CA GLY A 282 -12.89 3.45 -7.40
C GLY A 282 -12.83 2.02 -6.88
N ILE A 283 -13.97 1.34 -6.77
CA ILE A 283 -14.04 -0.09 -6.41
C ILE A 283 -13.18 -0.91 -7.38
N TRP A 284 -13.40 -0.76 -8.68
CA TRP A 284 -12.71 -1.58 -9.68
C TRP A 284 -11.25 -1.21 -9.84
N LEU A 285 -10.94 0.09 -9.90
CA LEU A 285 -9.60 0.62 -10.11
C LEU A 285 -8.61 0.09 -9.06
N PHE A 286 -8.93 0.32 -7.79
CA PHE A 286 -7.99 -0.02 -6.74
C PHE A 286 -7.91 -1.52 -6.54
N SER A 287 -9.04 -2.22 -6.64
CA SER A 287 -9.08 -3.68 -6.52
C SER A 287 -8.28 -4.38 -7.63
N ALA A 288 -8.28 -3.85 -8.85
CA ALA A 288 -7.48 -4.41 -9.95
C ALA A 288 -5.97 -4.19 -9.76
N SER A 289 -5.58 -3.09 -9.11
CA SER A 289 -4.16 -2.73 -8.92
C SER A 289 -3.43 -3.51 -7.83
N THR A 290 -4.16 -4.25 -6.99
CA THR A 290 -3.62 -4.96 -5.81
C THR A 290 -3.63 -6.48 -5.95
N MET A 291 -4.03 -6.99 -7.12
CA MET A 291 -4.11 -8.40 -7.48
C MET A 291 -3.06 -8.81 -8.50
#